data_AF-A0A091VZ73-F1
#
_entry.id   AF-A0A091VZ73-F1
#
_cell.length_a   1.000
_cell.length_b   1.000
_cell.length_c   1.000
_cell.angle_alpha   90.00
_cell.angle_beta   90.00
_cell.angle_gamma   90.00
#
_symmetry.space_group_name_H-M   'P 1'
#
loop_
_entity.id
_entity.type
_entity.pdbx_description
1 polymer ?
#
loop_
_entity_poly.entity_id
_entity_poly.type
_entity_poly.pdbx_seq_one_letter_code
_entity_poly.pdbx_strand_id
1 'polypeptide(L)'
;MVLKAICALSFILVVALSTLPEGNASLTKCQCKQGPKERKNCGYPGITAAECRKAGCCFNASVAGVPWCFSPKAKKVRKVCPNDSRGRINCGFPGITAKECERRGCCFRAHPAGVPWCFYHRTVEE
;
A
#
# COMPACT_ATOMS: atom_id res chain seq x y z
N MET A 1 27.99 -1.84 -41.22
CA MET A 1 28.08 -2.59 -39.94
C MET A 1 27.44 -1.86 -38.76
N VAL A 2 27.49 -0.53 -38.71
CA VAL A 2 26.99 0.28 -37.59
C VAL A 2 25.46 0.17 -37.39
N LEU A 3 24.67 0.15 -38.47
CA LEU A 3 23.19 0.05 -38.40
C LEU A 3 22.70 -1.29 -37.82
N LYS A 4 23.38 -2.41 -38.13
CA LYS A 4 23.04 -3.74 -37.58
C LYS A 4 23.33 -3.83 -36.08
N ALA A 5 24.41 -3.18 -35.62
CA ALA A 5 24.76 -3.12 -34.20
C ALA A 5 23.75 -2.27 -33.41
N ILE A 6 23.28 -1.16 -33.98
CA ILE A 6 22.24 -0.31 -33.35
C ILE A 6 20.93 -1.07 -33.22
N CYS A 7 20.47 -1.79 -34.24
CA CYS A 7 19.24 -2.58 -34.15
C CYS A 7 19.32 -3.71 -33.13
N ALA A 8 20.47 -4.39 -33.03
CA ALA A 8 20.68 -5.45 -32.05
C ALA A 8 20.66 -4.90 -30.61
N LEU A 9 21.30 -3.76 -30.37
CA LEU A 9 21.33 -3.10 -29.06
C LEU A 9 19.93 -2.60 -28.64
N SER A 10 19.15 -2.06 -29.57
CA SER A 10 17.77 -1.63 -29.32
C SER A 10 16.85 -2.81 -28.97
N PHE A 11 17.00 -3.96 -29.64
CA PHE A 11 16.23 -5.17 -29.32
C PHE A 11 16.56 -5.70 -27.92
N ILE A 12 17.85 -5.71 -27.54
CA ILE A 12 18.29 -6.15 -26.20
C ILE A 12 17.72 -5.26 -25.10
N LEU A 13 17.67 -3.93 -25.31
CA LEU A 13 17.12 -2.99 -24.35
C LEU A 13 15.61 -3.22 -24.12
N VAL A 14 14.84 -3.47 -25.19
CA VAL A 14 13.38 -3.73 -25.09
C VAL A 14 13.07 -5.03 -24.35
N VAL A 15 13.87 -6.09 -24.52
CA VAL A 15 13.71 -7.36 -23.80
C VAL A 15 14.05 -7.20 -22.31
N ALA A 16 15.00 -6.34 -21.96
CA ALA A 16 15.34 -6.08 -20.55
C ALA A 16 14.23 -5.33 -19.80
N LEU A 17 13.55 -4.36 -20.43
CA LEU A 17 12.44 -3.64 -19.80
C LEU A 17 11.18 -4.50 -19.59
N SER A 18 10.98 -5.55 -20.39
CA SER A 18 9.78 -6.41 -20.31
C SER A 18 9.85 -7.46 -19.19
N THR A 19 11.00 -7.58 -18.52
CA THR A 19 11.18 -8.51 -17.38
C THR A 19 11.10 -7.84 -16.02
N LEU A 20 10.66 -6.58 -15.93
CA LEU A 20 10.31 -5.95 -14.66
C LEU A 20 9.21 -6.79 -13.99
N PRO A 21 9.52 -7.55 -12.93
CA PRO A 21 8.47 -8.19 -12.17
C PRO A 21 7.69 -7.04 -11.55
N GLU A 22 6.39 -6.95 -11.86
CA GLU A 22 5.47 -6.10 -11.10
C GLU A 22 5.67 -6.50 -9.65
N GLY A 23 6.36 -5.63 -8.89
CA GLY A 23 6.75 -5.92 -7.54
C GLY A 23 5.49 -6.31 -6.79
N ASN A 24 5.48 -7.54 -6.26
CA ASN A 24 4.39 -8.08 -5.45
C ASN A 24 4.15 -7.07 -4.32
N ALA A 25 3.17 -6.18 -4.52
CA ALA A 25 2.86 -5.15 -3.54
C ALA A 25 2.42 -5.90 -2.29
N SER A 26 3.23 -5.80 -1.23
CA SER A 26 3.05 -6.60 -0.02
C SER A 26 1.62 -6.43 0.47
N LEU A 27 0.87 -7.52 0.42
CA LEU A 27 -0.54 -7.50 0.75
C LEU A 27 -0.74 -7.24 2.22
N THR A 28 -1.75 -6.44 2.55
CA THR A 28 -2.03 -6.14 3.95
C THR A 28 -3.20 -6.96 4.46
N LYS A 29 -3.26 -7.17 5.78
CA LYS A 29 -4.28 -8.03 6.41
C LYS A 29 -5.71 -7.52 6.13
N CYS A 30 -5.91 -6.21 6.00
CA CYS A 30 -7.22 -5.62 5.73
C CYS A 30 -7.75 -5.98 4.34
N GLN A 31 -6.87 -6.11 3.34
CA GLN A 31 -7.25 -6.43 1.97
C GLN A 31 -7.85 -7.84 1.81
N CYS A 32 -7.58 -8.74 2.76
CA CYS A 32 -8.16 -10.09 2.81
C CYS A 32 -9.46 -10.20 3.61
N LYS A 33 -9.94 -9.12 4.23
CA LYS A 33 -11.22 -9.11 4.95
C LYS A 33 -12.37 -8.93 3.97
N GLN A 34 -12.82 -10.04 3.42
CA GLN A 34 -13.89 -10.08 2.40
C GLN A 34 -14.92 -11.13 2.78
N GLY A 35 -16.19 -10.81 2.56
CA GLY A 35 -17.27 -11.79 2.71
C GLY A 35 -17.11 -12.91 1.68
N PRO A 36 -17.49 -14.17 1.98
CA PRO A 36 -17.36 -15.30 1.05
C PRO A 36 -17.93 -15.03 -0.35
N LYS A 37 -19.05 -14.32 -0.45
CA LYS A 37 -19.73 -13.98 -1.70
C LYS A 37 -19.03 -12.89 -2.54
N GLU A 38 -18.15 -12.09 -1.92
CA GLU A 38 -17.42 -11.02 -2.59
C GLU A 38 -16.14 -11.52 -3.27
N ARG A 39 -15.71 -12.74 -2.93
CA ARG A 39 -14.41 -13.29 -3.33
C ARG A 39 -14.39 -13.57 -4.83
N LYS A 40 -13.37 -13.04 -5.51
CA LYS A 40 -13.07 -13.35 -6.90
C LYS A 40 -11.88 -14.29 -6.96
N ASN A 41 -11.99 -15.38 -7.71
CA ASN A 41 -10.93 -16.38 -7.82
C ASN A 41 -9.61 -15.75 -8.33
N CYS A 42 -8.48 -16.14 -7.73
CA CYS A 42 -7.15 -15.58 -8.00
C CYS A 42 -6.08 -16.67 -8.22
N GLY A 43 -6.48 -17.94 -8.22
CA GLY A 43 -5.57 -19.07 -8.42
C GLY A 43 -6.21 -20.20 -9.22
N TYR A 44 -5.45 -21.26 -9.46
CA TYR A 44 -5.94 -22.46 -10.14
C TYR A 44 -6.58 -23.44 -9.14
N PRO A 45 -7.44 -24.38 -9.59
CA PRO A 45 -8.03 -25.39 -8.71
C PRO A 45 -6.97 -26.23 -8.00
N GLY A 46 -7.08 -26.41 -6.68
CA GLY A 46 -6.11 -27.17 -5.89
C GLY A 46 -4.84 -26.40 -5.50
N ILE A 47 -4.75 -25.11 -5.82
CA ILE A 47 -3.64 -24.25 -5.40
C ILE A 47 -3.41 -24.30 -3.88
N THR A 48 -2.16 -24.41 -3.46
CA THR A 48 -1.82 -24.39 -2.04
C THR A 48 -1.94 -22.99 -1.44
N ALA A 49 -2.09 -22.91 -0.11
CA ALA A 49 -2.11 -21.64 0.59
C ALA A 49 -0.83 -20.80 0.37
N ALA A 50 0.32 -21.47 0.25
CA ALA A 50 1.61 -20.82 0.05
C ALA A 50 1.72 -20.21 -1.36
N GLU A 51 1.34 -20.97 -2.40
CA GLU A 51 1.35 -20.48 -3.78
C GLU A 51 0.35 -19.35 -3.98
N CYS A 52 -0.85 -19.47 -3.40
CA CYS A 52 -1.85 -18.41 -3.46
C CYS A 52 -1.32 -17.09 -2.87
N ARG A 53 -0.69 -17.13 -1.69
CA ARG A 53 -0.09 -15.94 -1.08
C ARG A 53 1.10 -15.42 -1.88
N LYS A 54 1.92 -16.30 -2.46
CA LYS A 54 3.04 -15.94 -3.33
C LYS A 54 2.57 -15.26 -4.63
N ALA A 55 1.36 -15.59 -5.10
CA ALA A 55 0.71 -14.91 -6.22
C ALA A 55 0.09 -13.55 -5.85
N GLY A 56 0.29 -13.05 -4.62
CA GLY A 56 -0.28 -11.78 -4.17
C GLY A 56 -1.77 -11.85 -3.82
N CYS A 57 -2.32 -13.06 -3.70
CA CYS A 57 -3.72 -13.29 -3.39
C CYS A 57 -3.94 -13.60 -1.89
N CYS A 58 -5.20 -13.55 -1.47
CA CYS A 58 -5.64 -13.99 -0.16
C CYS A 58 -6.04 -15.46 -0.15
N PHE A 59 -5.72 -16.17 0.94
CA PHE A 59 -6.13 -17.56 1.12
C PHE A 59 -7.01 -17.73 2.37
N ASN A 60 -8.22 -18.30 2.20
CA ASN A 60 -9.09 -18.71 3.31
C ASN A 60 -10.02 -19.85 2.89
N ALA A 61 -9.77 -21.05 3.42
CA ALA A 61 -10.52 -22.28 3.14
C ALA A 61 -11.67 -22.58 4.13
N SER A 62 -12.00 -21.65 5.03
CA SER A 62 -12.97 -21.89 6.11
C SER A 62 -14.43 -21.98 5.63
N VAL A 63 -14.71 -21.68 4.36
CA VAL A 63 -16.05 -21.68 3.78
C VAL A 63 -16.01 -22.45 2.47
N ALA A 64 -16.84 -23.47 2.33
CA ALA A 64 -16.98 -24.26 1.11
C ALA A 64 -17.80 -23.53 0.04
N GLY A 65 -17.69 -23.96 -1.22
CA GLY A 65 -18.48 -23.41 -2.34
C GLY A 65 -18.10 -22.00 -2.79
N VAL A 66 -16.99 -21.45 -2.28
CA VAL A 66 -16.44 -20.15 -2.69
C VAL A 66 -14.93 -20.28 -2.96
N PRO A 67 -14.32 -19.35 -3.74
CA PRO A 67 -12.88 -19.37 -3.95
C PRO A 67 -12.10 -19.29 -2.63
N TRP A 68 -11.21 -20.26 -2.42
CA TRP A 68 -10.29 -20.27 -1.27
C TRP A 68 -9.09 -19.38 -1.52
N CYS A 69 -8.61 -19.34 -2.76
CA CYS A 69 -7.65 -18.36 -3.24
C CYS A 69 -8.37 -17.23 -3.98
N PHE A 70 -8.32 -16.02 -3.45
CA PHE A 70 -9.10 -14.90 -3.97
C PHE A 70 -8.34 -13.59 -4.02
N SER A 71 -8.74 -12.72 -4.95
CA SER A 71 -8.08 -11.44 -5.19
C SER A 71 -8.25 -10.52 -3.99
N PRO A 72 -7.22 -9.77 -3.60
CA PRO A 72 -7.34 -8.80 -2.52
C PRO A 72 -8.28 -7.66 -2.88
N LYS A 73 -8.84 -7.00 -1.86
CA LYS A 73 -9.50 -5.70 -2.05
C LYS A 73 -8.45 -4.65 -2.43
N ALA A 74 -8.88 -3.64 -3.18
CA ALA A 74 -8.07 -2.46 -3.43
C ALA A 74 -7.60 -1.88 -2.09
N LYS A 75 -6.31 -1.51 -2.00
CA LYS A 75 -5.74 -0.92 -0.80
C LYS A 75 -6.42 0.44 -0.58
N LYS A 76 -7.16 0.54 0.52
CA LYS A 76 -7.76 1.80 0.97
C LYS A 76 -6.96 2.34 2.14
N VAL A 77 -6.63 3.61 2.08
CA VAL A 77 -5.89 4.32 3.13
C VAL A 77 -6.56 5.64 3.43
N ARG A 78 -6.47 6.07 4.68
CA ARG A 78 -6.92 7.39 5.12
C ARG A 78 -5.83 8.10 5.91
N LYS A 79 -5.84 9.43 5.85
CA LYS A 79 -4.99 10.28 6.66
C LYS A 79 -5.67 10.51 8.01
N VAL A 80 -4.96 10.27 9.10
CA VAL A 80 -5.44 10.50 10.47
C VAL A 80 -4.44 11.34 11.24
N CYS A 81 -4.94 12.13 12.18
CA CYS A 81 -4.08 12.84 13.13
C CYS A 81 -3.65 11.90 14.26
N PRO A 82 -2.35 11.60 14.41
CA PRO A 82 -1.87 10.73 15.47
C PRO A 82 -2.24 11.25 16.86
N ASN A 83 -2.78 10.37 17.71
CA ASN A 83 -3.04 10.70 19.11
C ASN A 83 -1.75 10.75 19.93
N ASP A 84 -0.84 9.79 19.70
CA ASP A 84 0.46 9.73 20.36
C ASP A 84 1.32 10.95 20.00
N SER A 85 1.81 11.62 21.04
CA SER A 85 2.64 12.81 20.93
C SER A 85 4.09 12.51 20.56
N ARG A 86 4.59 11.32 20.91
CA ARG A 86 6.01 10.96 20.75
C ARG A 86 6.42 10.80 19.29
N GLY A 87 5.54 10.24 18.46
CA GLY A 87 5.81 10.10 17.04
C GLY A 87 5.21 11.21 16.17
N ARG A 88 5.01 12.42 16.70
CA ARG A 88 4.59 13.58 15.90
C ARG A 88 5.78 14.10 15.10
N ILE A 89 5.62 14.17 13.78
CA ILE A 89 6.62 14.75 12.88
C ILE A 89 6.21 16.19 12.61
N ASN A 90 7.11 17.13 12.91
CA ASN A 90 6.84 18.57 12.82
C ASN A 90 6.46 18.99 11.38
N CYS A 91 5.38 19.76 11.24
CA CYS A 91 4.88 20.32 9.97
C CYS A 91 4.72 21.85 10.02
N GLY A 92 5.26 22.50 11.03
CA GLY A 92 5.08 23.93 11.26
C GLY A 92 6.35 24.59 11.77
N PHE A 93 6.16 25.61 12.61
CA PHE A 93 7.23 26.38 13.23
C PHE A 93 6.78 26.86 14.62
N PRO A 94 7.71 27.25 15.51
CA PRO A 94 7.36 27.78 16.84
C PRO A 94 6.42 28.99 16.73
N GLY A 95 5.34 29.00 17.52
CA GLY A 95 4.34 30.08 17.50
C GLY A 95 3.31 30.01 16.37
N ILE A 96 3.34 28.96 15.52
CA ILE A 96 2.30 28.74 14.50
C ILE A 96 0.90 28.63 15.14
N THR A 97 -0.08 29.30 14.55
CA THR A 97 -1.48 29.21 14.98
C THR A 97 -2.12 27.91 14.48
N ALA A 98 -3.16 27.44 15.18
CA ALA A 98 -3.92 26.28 14.74
C ALA A 98 -4.44 26.42 13.30
N LYS A 99 -5.02 27.57 12.99
CA LYS A 99 -5.56 27.90 11.66
C LYS A 99 -4.51 27.84 10.56
N GLU A 100 -3.31 28.36 10.82
CA GLU A 100 -2.22 28.32 9.84
C GLU A 100 -1.67 26.90 9.64
N CYS A 101 -1.58 26.11 10.71
CA CYS A 101 -1.20 24.71 10.62
C CYS A 101 -2.21 23.88 9.81
N GLU A 102 -3.51 24.06 10.06
CA GLU A 102 -4.58 23.33 9.37
C GLU A 102 -4.65 23.73 7.89
N ARG A 103 -4.44 25.01 7.57
CA ARG A 103 -4.35 25.50 6.18
C ARG A 103 -3.20 24.86 5.41
N ARG A 104 -2.11 24.48 6.09
CA ARG A 104 -0.99 23.71 5.51
C ARG A 104 -1.33 22.22 5.30
N GLY A 105 -2.54 21.78 5.63
CA GLY A 105 -2.96 20.39 5.51
C GLY A 105 -2.35 19.49 6.58
N CYS A 106 -2.06 20.05 7.77
CA CYS A 106 -1.49 19.34 8.90
C CYS A 106 -2.40 19.33 10.12
N CYS A 107 -2.07 18.47 11.07
CA CYS A 107 -2.79 18.32 12.32
C CYS A 107 -2.27 19.32 13.35
N PHE A 108 -3.17 19.91 14.12
CA PHE A 108 -2.80 20.78 15.24
C PHE A 108 -3.29 20.23 16.59
N ARG A 109 -2.38 20.09 17.56
CA ARG A 109 -2.72 19.82 18.97
C ARG A 109 -1.68 20.44 19.90
N ALA A 110 -2.10 21.43 20.68
CA ALA A 110 -1.27 22.18 21.61
C ALA A 110 -0.97 21.47 22.94
N HIS A 111 -0.83 20.14 22.92
CA HIS A 111 -0.50 19.34 24.10
C HIS A 111 0.13 17.98 23.71
N PRO A 112 1.07 17.43 24.50
CA PRO A 112 1.78 18.05 25.63
C PRO A 112 2.76 19.14 25.19
N ALA A 113 3.42 19.79 26.14
CA ALA A 113 4.57 20.66 25.85
C ALA A 113 5.78 19.81 25.41
N GLY A 114 6.75 20.44 24.76
CA GLY A 114 8.00 19.78 24.33
C GLY A 114 7.84 18.85 23.11
N VAL A 115 6.69 18.85 22.43
CA VAL A 115 6.47 18.12 21.18
C VAL A 115 5.93 19.06 20.10
N PRO A 116 6.03 18.69 18.80
CA PRO A 116 5.39 19.47 17.74
C PRO A 116 3.89 19.60 17.95
N TRP A 117 3.40 20.85 17.99
CA TRP A 117 1.97 21.14 18.04
C TRP A 117 1.33 21.13 16.67
N CYS A 118 2.06 21.54 15.64
CA CYS A 118 1.71 21.33 14.24
C CYS A 118 2.49 20.15 13.67
N PHE A 119 1.80 19.11 13.21
CA PHE A 119 2.43 17.86 12.78
C PHE A 119 1.72 17.19 11.61
N TYR A 120 2.46 16.37 10.88
CA TYR A 120 1.92 15.61 9.75
C TYR A 120 0.88 14.58 10.17
N HIS A 121 -0.06 14.32 9.26
CA HIS A 121 -0.94 13.17 9.32
C HIS A 121 -0.15 11.87 9.23
N ARG A 122 -0.69 10.79 9.79
CA ARG A 122 -0.27 9.42 9.45
C ARG A 122 -1.25 8.81 8.47
N THR A 123 -0.72 8.04 7.53
CA THR A 123 -1.51 7.21 6.65
C THR A 123 -1.78 5.89 7.36
N VAL A 124 -3.05 5.53 7.50
CA VAL A 124 -3.48 4.23 8.04
C VAL A 124 -4.34 3.52 7.03
N GLU A 125 -4.29 2.19 7.06
CA GLU A 125 -5.15 1.35 6.21
C GLU A 125 -6.57 1.30 6.77
N GLU A 126 -7.52 1.24 5.86
CA GLU A 126 -8.96 1.16 6.15
C GLU A 126 -9.44 -0.29 6.19
#